data_AF-A0A2X5NVF7-F1
#
_entry.id   AF-A0A2X5NVF7-F1
#
_cell.length_a   1.000
_cell.length_b   1.000
_cell.length_c   1.000
_cell.angle_alpha   90.00
_cell.angle_beta   90.00
_cell.angle_gamma   90.00
#
_symmetry.space_group_name_H-M   'P 1'
#
loop_
_entity.id
_entity.type
_entity.pdbx_description
1 polymer ?
#
loop_
_entity_poly.entity_id
_entity_poly.type
_entity_poly.pdbx_seq_one_letter_code
_entity_poly.pdbx_strand_id
1 'polypeptide(L)'
;MALDRALKEQITRDNSRENSTRLLLEEGFKKYIEWDKKYYPAEGKQNLVDSILYGKLPKFINFRDNFNGMGITAHDTWATHITIKSLHIDDARFRAVIHYKVQDHFGLDSDDILKKQYNQFYLFRIWFVLQRSNLFGFKPFMTNMEATIEINGGRSGS
;
A
#
# COMPACT_ATOMS: atom_id res chain seq x y z
N MET A 1 -2.30 -15.29 3.33
CA MET A 1 -2.89 -15.69 2.04
C MET A 1 -1.99 -15.22 0.89
N ALA A 2 -2.22 -15.63 -0.36
CA ALA A 2 -1.38 -15.23 -1.51
C ALA A 2 -1.33 -13.70 -1.73
N LEU A 3 -2.45 -13.03 -1.46
CA LEU A 3 -2.59 -11.57 -1.57
C LEU A 3 -1.80 -10.81 -0.49
N ASP A 4 -1.82 -11.28 0.76
CA ASP A 4 -0.98 -10.72 1.85
C ASP A 4 0.51 -10.77 1.50
N ARG A 5 0.93 -11.88 0.87
CA ARG A 5 2.30 -12.06 0.39
C ARG A 5 2.62 -11.09 -0.75
N ALA A 6 1.73 -10.96 -1.73
CA ALA A 6 1.91 -10.03 -2.84
C ALA A 6 2.01 -8.57 -2.34
N LEU A 7 1.12 -8.17 -1.40
CA LEU A 7 1.17 -6.86 -0.75
C LEU A 7 2.51 -6.64 -0.04
N LYS A 8 2.97 -7.61 0.76
CA LYS A 8 4.25 -7.52 1.45
C LYS A 8 5.43 -7.40 0.47
N GLU A 9 5.45 -8.19 -0.59
CA GLU A 9 6.50 -8.14 -1.61
C GLU A 9 6.52 -6.78 -2.32
N GLN A 10 5.35 -6.23 -2.65
CA GLN A 10 5.22 -4.91 -3.26
C GLN A 10 5.75 -3.78 -2.37
N ILE A 11 5.31 -3.71 -1.11
CA ILE A 11 5.78 -2.70 -0.14
C ILE A 11 7.30 -2.80 0.03
N THR A 12 7.83 -4.02 0.05
CA THR A 12 9.26 -4.26 0.24
C THR A 12 10.08 -3.85 -0.98
N ARG A 13 9.59 -4.14 -2.20
CA ARG A 13 10.30 -3.88 -3.46
C ARG A 13 10.11 -2.47 -3.98
N ASP A 14 9.12 -1.73 -3.51
CA ASP A 14 8.92 -0.34 -3.89
C ASP A 14 10.08 0.53 -3.40
N ASN A 15 10.89 0.97 -4.36
CA ASN A 15 12.04 1.86 -4.16
C ASN A 15 11.79 3.25 -4.78
N SER A 16 10.54 3.59 -5.08
CA SER A 16 10.16 4.93 -5.52
C SER A 16 10.42 5.92 -4.38
N ARG A 17 11.39 6.82 -4.54
CA ARG A 17 11.74 7.82 -3.52
C ARG A 17 10.57 8.71 -3.13
N GLU A 18 9.67 8.98 -4.08
CA GLU A 18 8.55 9.91 -3.90
C GLU A 18 7.28 9.22 -3.40
N ASN A 19 7.14 7.90 -3.57
CA ASN A 19 5.85 7.20 -3.38
C ASN A 19 5.92 5.99 -2.44
N SER A 20 7.12 5.46 -2.19
CA SER A 20 7.28 4.30 -1.32
C SER A 20 6.99 4.69 0.13
N THR A 21 5.83 4.27 0.64
CA THR A 21 5.45 4.53 2.04
C THR A 21 6.48 4.01 3.02
N ARG A 22 7.15 2.89 2.70
CA ARG A 22 8.24 2.33 3.50
C ARG A 22 9.42 3.30 3.59
N LEU A 23 9.86 3.86 2.46
CA LEU A 23 10.96 4.82 2.43
C LEU A 23 10.57 6.15 3.07
N LEU A 24 9.35 6.65 2.83
CA LEU A 24 8.85 7.89 3.44
C LEU A 24 8.74 7.77 4.96
N LEU A 25 8.28 6.62 5.47
CA LEU A 25 8.29 6.32 6.91
C LEU A 25 9.71 6.26 7.46
N GLU A 26 10.63 5.58 6.77
CA GLU A 26 12.02 5.47 7.18
C GLU A 26 12.69 6.85 7.31
N GLU A 27 12.53 7.72 6.31
CA GLU A 27 13.06 9.08 6.32
C GLU A 27 12.38 9.95 7.37
N GLY A 28 11.06 9.81 7.55
CA GLY A 28 10.33 10.48 8.63
C GLY A 28 10.85 10.09 10.02
N PHE A 29 11.10 8.80 10.26
CA PHE A 29 11.72 8.34 11.50
C PHE A 29 13.12 8.94 11.67
N LYS A 30 13.99 8.87 10.66
CA LYS A 30 15.35 9.42 10.75
C LYS A 30 15.36 10.92 11.08
N LYS A 31 14.44 11.67 10.49
CA LYS A 31 14.35 13.12 10.59
C LYS A 31 13.82 13.59 11.95
N TYR A 32 12.84 12.87 12.52
CA TYR A 32 12.09 13.36 13.69
C TYR A 32 12.38 12.58 14.98
N ILE A 33 13.14 11.47 14.95
CA ILE A 33 13.59 10.80 16.17
C ILE A 33 14.53 11.74 16.96
N GLU A 34 14.22 11.93 18.24
CA GLU A 34 15.12 12.57 19.21
C GLU A 34 16.16 11.54 19.65
N TRP A 35 17.24 11.41 18.87
CA TRP A 35 18.24 10.37 19.01
C TRP A 35 18.89 10.30 20.41
N ASP A 36 19.19 11.46 20.99
CA ASP A 36 19.88 11.53 22.29
C ASP A 36 18.94 11.12 23.45
N LYS A 37 17.63 11.33 23.28
CA LYS A 37 16.59 10.99 24.26
C LYS A 37 15.88 9.67 23.96
N LYS A 38 16.20 9.03 22.84
CA LYS A 38 15.70 7.72 22.39
C LYS A 38 14.17 7.63 22.29
N TYR A 39 13.49 8.71 21.86
CA TYR A 39 12.04 8.68 21.62
C TYR A 39 11.64 9.43 20.35
N TYR A 40 10.42 9.17 19.89
CA TYR A 40 9.78 9.93 18.81
C TYR A 40 8.79 10.95 19.41
N PRO A 41 8.96 12.26 19.19
CA PRO A 41 8.12 13.29 19.79
C PRO A 41 6.68 13.21 19.26
N ALA A 42 5.70 13.36 20.16
CA ALA A 42 4.29 13.34 19.79
C ALA A 42 3.92 14.45 18.79
N GLU A 43 4.57 15.60 18.89
CA GLU A 43 4.43 16.73 17.96
C GLU A 43 4.87 16.36 16.53
N GLY A 44 5.83 15.46 16.40
CA GLY A 44 6.29 14.93 15.10
C GLY A 44 5.31 13.96 14.44
N LYS A 45 4.22 13.57 15.12
CA LYS A 45 3.24 12.62 14.57
C LYS A 45 2.59 13.17 13.30
N GLN A 46 2.20 14.44 13.30
CA GLN A 46 1.58 15.05 12.13
C GLN A 46 2.58 15.14 10.97
N ASN A 47 3.84 15.45 11.24
CA ASN A 47 4.88 15.48 10.22
C ASN A 47 5.09 14.12 9.55
N LEU A 48 4.95 13.01 10.29
CA LEU A 48 5.04 11.67 9.73
C LEU A 48 3.86 11.38 8.79
N VAL A 49 2.66 11.76 9.22
CA VAL A 49 1.45 11.66 8.39
C VAL A 49 1.62 12.50 7.13
N ASP A 50 2.05 13.75 7.25
CA ASP A 50 2.27 14.66 6.14
C ASP A 50 3.37 14.16 5.19
N SER A 51 4.43 13.54 5.70
CA SER A 51 5.50 12.96 4.86
C SER A 51 4.99 11.81 3.99
N ILE A 52 4.05 11.02 4.50
CA ILE A 52 3.40 9.93 3.75
C ILE A 52 2.34 10.47 2.79
N LEU A 53 1.63 11.55 3.18
CA LEU A 53 0.59 12.21 2.38
C LEU A 53 1.15 13.12 1.27
N TYR A 54 2.34 13.70 1.48
CA TYR A 54 3.04 14.55 0.51
C TYR A 54 3.66 13.73 -0.63
N GLY A 55 4.12 12.51 -0.32
CA GLY A 55 4.30 11.51 -1.35
C GLY A 55 2.96 11.24 -2.05
N LYS A 56 2.98 10.63 -3.25
CA LYS A 56 1.72 10.09 -3.77
C LYS A 56 1.35 8.96 -2.83
N LEU A 57 0.36 9.18 -1.95
CA LEU A 57 -0.34 8.11 -1.25
C LEU A 57 -0.47 6.98 -2.26
N PRO A 58 0.01 5.75 -1.98
CA PRO A 58 0.02 4.70 -2.97
C PRO A 58 -1.43 4.51 -3.41
N LYS A 59 -1.73 5.13 -4.54
CA LYS A 59 -2.81 4.76 -5.40
C LYS A 59 -2.31 3.42 -5.90
N PHE A 60 -2.78 2.32 -5.31
CA PHE A 60 -2.51 0.94 -5.74
C PHE A 60 -3.09 0.66 -7.15
N ILE A 61 -3.12 1.68 -8.02
CA ILE A 61 -3.70 1.72 -9.36
C ILE A 61 -2.89 0.86 -10.34
N ASN A 62 -1.66 0.48 -10.00
CA ASN A 62 -0.80 -0.25 -10.92
C ASN A 62 -0.19 -1.50 -10.27
N PHE A 63 -1.02 -2.52 -10.06
CA PHE A 63 -0.57 -3.92 -9.98
C PHE A 63 -0.01 -4.35 -11.35
N ARG A 64 1.08 -3.73 -11.79
CA ARG A 64 1.67 -3.97 -13.12
C ARG A 64 2.52 -5.23 -13.20
N ASP A 65 2.67 -5.96 -12.10
CA ASP A 65 3.38 -7.23 -12.08
C ASP A 65 2.39 -8.39 -11.93
N ASN A 66 2.14 -9.02 -13.07
CA ASN A 66 1.28 -10.16 -13.32
C ASN A 66 1.76 -11.39 -12.53
N PHE A 67 1.27 -11.57 -11.30
CA PHE A 67 1.45 -12.82 -10.56
C PHE A 67 0.39 -13.83 -11.00
N ASN A 68 0.74 -14.75 -11.91
CA ASN A 68 -0.09 -15.90 -12.30
C ASN A 68 -1.57 -15.59 -12.69
N GLY A 69 -1.86 -14.41 -13.24
CA GLY A 69 -3.23 -13.98 -13.58
C GLY A 69 -4.01 -13.28 -12.45
N MET A 70 -3.40 -13.04 -11.28
CA MET A 70 -3.98 -12.31 -10.14
C MET A 70 -3.67 -10.80 -10.14
N GLY A 71 -2.95 -10.28 -11.14
CA GLY A 71 -2.62 -8.85 -11.25
C GLY A 71 -3.77 -7.94 -11.67
N ILE A 72 -5.02 -8.42 -11.63
CA ILE A 72 -6.13 -7.79 -12.36
C ILE A 72 -7.37 -7.56 -11.49
N THR A 73 -7.26 -7.63 -10.17
CA THR A 73 -8.38 -7.32 -9.25
C THR A 73 -8.23 -6.03 -8.43
N ALA A 74 -7.07 -5.38 -8.48
CA ALA A 74 -6.82 -4.14 -7.75
C ALA A 74 -7.09 -2.91 -8.60
N HIS A 75 -8.34 -2.45 -8.56
CA HIS A 75 -8.79 -1.33 -9.36
C HIS A 75 -8.83 -0.02 -8.58
N ASP A 76 -9.09 -0.07 -7.27
CA ASP A 76 -9.08 1.10 -6.41
C ASP A 76 -8.83 0.70 -4.96
N THR A 77 -7.75 1.22 -4.36
CA THR A 77 -7.62 1.22 -2.90
C THR A 77 -8.73 2.08 -2.31
N TRP A 78 -9.79 1.43 -1.84
CA TRP A 78 -10.86 2.14 -1.14
C TRP A 78 -10.36 2.65 0.20
N ALA A 79 -9.52 1.86 0.88
CA ALA A 79 -8.90 2.27 2.14
C ALA A 79 -7.54 1.59 2.35
N THR A 80 -6.56 2.38 2.77
CA THR A 80 -5.30 1.89 3.34
C THR A 80 -5.18 2.40 4.76
N HIS A 81 -4.98 1.48 5.70
CA HIS A 81 -4.67 1.79 7.07
C HIS A 81 -3.25 1.33 7.38
N ILE A 82 -2.42 2.27 7.84
CA ILE A 82 -1.03 2.01 8.22
C ILE A 82 -0.91 2.23 9.73
N THR A 83 -0.44 1.21 10.43
CA THR A 83 -0.26 1.21 11.88
C THR A 83 1.21 0.96 12.22
N ILE A 84 1.81 1.87 12.99
CA ILE A 84 3.11 1.61 13.63
C ILE A 84 2.82 0.77 14.87
N LYS A 85 3.11 -0.54 14.82
CA LYS A 85 2.87 -1.48 15.94
C LYS A 85 3.90 -1.30 17.05
N SER A 86 5.15 -1.02 16.68
CA SER A 86 6.21 -0.67 17.62
C SER A 86 7.27 0.17 16.95
N LEU A 87 7.96 0.98 17.76
CA LEU A 87 9.14 1.74 17.39
C LEU A 87 10.14 1.62 18.54
N HIS A 88 11.21 0.88 18.33
CA HIS A 88 12.32 0.74 19.28
C HIS A 88 13.48 1.60 18.79
N ILE A 89 14.04 2.42 19.67
CA ILE A 89 15.15 3.33 19.36
C ILE A 89 16.26 3.05 20.35
N ASP A 90 17.42 2.66 19.84
CA ASP A 90 18.60 2.38 20.65
C ASP A 90 19.89 2.54 19.84
N ASP A 91 20.98 2.92 20.49
CA ASP A 91 22.32 3.05 19.88
C ASP A 91 22.33 3.75 18.50
N ALA A 92 21.66 4.91 18.40
CA ALA A 92 21.51 5.67 17.17
C ALA A 92 20.90 4.87 16.00
N ARG A 93 20.12 3.83 16.32
CA ARG A 93 19.35 2.99 15.41
C ARG A 93 17.90 2.94 15.84
N PHE A 94 17.03 2.60 14.88
CA PHE A 94 15.65 2.26 15.19
C PHE A 94 15.22 1.00 14.46
N ARG A 95 14.23 0.34 15.06
CA ARG A 95 13.47 -0.78 14.49
C ARG A 95 11.98 -0.47 14.65
N ALA A 96 11.31 -0.28 13.54
CA ALA A 96 9.87 -0.03 13.49
C ALA A 96 9.14 -1.23 12.88
N VAL A 97 8.08 -1.69 13.53
CA VAL A 97 7.18 -2.72 12.98
C VAL A 97 5.94 -2.02 12.44
N ILE A 98 5.73 -2.11 11.13
CA ILE A 98 4.62 -1.44 10.44
C ILE A 98 3.64 -2.48 9.94
N HIS A 99 2.36 -2.27 10.20
CA HIS A 99 1.28 -3.10 9.73
C HIS A 99 0.38 -2.32 8.78
N TYR A 100 0.15 -2.91 7.62
CA TYR A 100 -0.68 -2.40 6.56
C TYR A 100 -1.94 -3.24 6.50
N LYS A 101 -3.09 -2.57 6.42
CA LYS A 101 -4.37 -3.16 6.07
C LYS A 101 -4.93 -2.43 4.87
N VAL A 102 -5.10 -3.16 3.78
CA VAL A 102 -5.56 -2.63 2.51
C VAL A 102 -6.89 -3.29 2.18
N GLN A 103 -7.87 -2.45 1.88
CA GLN A 103 -9.12 -2.88 1.28
C GLN A 103 -9.18 -2.38 -0.16
N ASP A 104 -9.46 -3.32 -1.03
CA ASP A 104 -9.57 -3.12 -2.46
C ASP A 104 -10.95 -3.61 -2.92
N HIS A 105 -11.48 -2.95 -3.93
CA HIS A 105 -12.81 -3.20 -4.44
C HIS A 105 -12.76 -3.57 -5.92
N PHE A 106 -13.18 -4.78 -6.25
CA PHE A 106 -13.08 -5.29 -7.61
C PHE A 106 -14.33 -4.97 -8.45
N GLY A 107 -14.53 -3.69 -8.76
CA GLY A 107 -15.54 -3.16 -9.68
C GLY A 107 -14.95 -2.75 -11.03
N LEU A 108 -15.68 -3.01 -12.12
CA LEU A 108 -15.32 -2.49 -13.45
C LEU A 108 -16.29 -1.37 -13.86
N ASP A 109 -15.76 -0.21 -14.22
CA ASP A 109 -16.54 0.87 -14.80
C ASP A 109 -16.61 0.76 -16.35
N SER A 110 -17.36 1.69 -16.98
CA SER A 110 -17.61 1.66 -18.43
C SER A 110 -16.35 1.97 -19.22
N ASP A 111 -15.46 2.76 -18.65
CA ASP A 111 -14.25 3.25 -19.29
C ASP A 111 -13.13 2.21 -19.15
N ASP A 112 -13.21 1.33 -18.16
CA ASP A 112 -12.29 0.22 -17.95
C ASP A 112 -12.34 -0.82 -19.08
N ILE A 113 -13.53 -1.19 -19.57
CA ILE A 113 -13.66 -2.16 -20.68
C ILE A 113 -13.05 -1.64 -21.99
N LEU A 114 -12.89 -0.32 -22.11
CA LEU A 114 -12.30 0.35 -23.28
C LEU A 114 -10.77 0.35 -23.25
N LYS A 115 -10.16 0.17 -22.06
CA LYS A 115 -8.70 0.06 -21.93
C LYS A 115 -8.23 -1.28 -22.49
N LYS A 116 -7.21 -1.25 -23.36
CA LYS A 116 -6.63 -2.44 -24.02
C LYS A 116 -6.30 -3.58 -23.04
N GLN A 117 -5.87 -3.26 -21.83
CA GLN A 117 -5.48 -4.23 -20.81
C GLN A 117 -6.64 -5.13 -20.32
N TYR A 118 -7.89 -4.65 -20.33
CA TYR A 118 -9.05 -5.40 -19.82
C TYR A 118 -9.88 -6.04 -20.94
N ASN A 119 -9.94 -5.41 -22.11
CA ASN A 119 -10.64 -5.99 -23.28
C ASN A 119 -10.00 -7.31 -23.75
N GLN A 120 -8.69 -7.47 -23.54
CA GLN A 120 -7.93 -8.63 -24.02
C GLN A 120 -8.22 -9.93 -23.26
N PHE A 121 -8.73 -9.89 -22.03
CA PHE A 121 -9.02 -11.09 -21.25
C PHE A 121 -10.53 -11.28 -21.08
N TYR A 122 -11.02 -12.44 -21.50
CA TYR A 122 -12.44 -12.81 -21.44
C TYR A 122 -13.03 -12.74 -20.02
N LEU A 123 -12.21 -12.95 -18.98
CA LEU A 123 -12.62 -12.88 -17.58
C LEU A 123 -13.18 -11.49 -17.21
N PHE A 124 -12.55 -10.38 -17.61
CA PHE A 124 -13.04 -9.02 -17.29
C PHE A 124 -14.31 -8.68 -18.07
N ARG A 125 -14.43 -9.17 -19.30
CA ARG A 125 -15.65 -8.99 -20.11
C ARG A 125 -16.85 -9.72 -19.50
N ILE A 126 -16.65 -10.96 -19.06
CA ILE A 126 -17.69 -11.75 -18.37
C ILE A 126 -18.03 -11.09 -17.04
N TRP A 127 -17.03 -10.70 -16.25
CA TRP A 127 -17.24 -10.03 -14.96
C TRP A 127 -18.01 -8.71 -15.11
N PHE A 128 -17.65 -7.88 -16.09
CA PHE A 128 -18.37 -6.64 -16.42
C PHE A 128 -19.85 -6.87 -16.75
N VAL A 129 -20.16 -7.90 -17.56
CA VAL A 129 -21.55 -8.27 -17.89
C VAL A 129 -22.29 -8.76 -16.65
N LEU A 130 -21.64 -9.58 -15.81
CA LEU A 130 -22.24 -10.08 -14.56
C LEU A 130 -22.57 -8.96 -13.57
N GLN A 131 -21.75 -7.90 -13.51
CA GLN A 131 -21.98 -6.74 -12.65
C GLN A 131 -23.13 -5.86 -13.12
N ARG A 132 -23.32 -5.71 -14.45
CA ARG A 132 -24.28 -4.76 -15.04
C ARG A 132 -25.54 -5.37 -15.61
N SER A 133 -25.59 -6.70 -15.72
CA SER A 133 -26.81 -7.39 -16.10
C SER A 133 -27.86 -7.23 -15.01
N ASN A 134 -29.03 -6.69 -15.37
CA ASN A 134 -30.20 -6.59 -14.49
C ASN A 134 -30.66 -7.96 -13.96
N LEU A 135 -30.28 -9.06 -14.62
CA LEU A 135 -30.61 -10.42 -14.20
C LEU A 135 -29.68 -10.92 -13.07
N PHE A 136 -28.43 -10.47 -13.03
CA PHE A 136 -27.41 -10.99 -12.11
C PHE A 136 -27.02 -9.98 -11.01
N GLY A 137 -26.80 -8.71 -11.37
CA GLY A 137 -26.55 -7.62 -10.43
C GLY A 137 -25.41 -7.89 -9.42
N PHE A 138 -24.36 -8.60 -9.83
CA PHE A 138 -23.28 -8.96 -8.92
C PHE A 138 -22.59 -7.70 -8.38
N LYS A 139 -22.59 -7.55 -7.05
CA LYS A 139 -21.89 -6.45 -6.38
C LYS A 139 -20.38 -6.70 -6.44
N PRO A 140 -19.57 -5.63 -6.50
CA PRO A 140 -18.13 -5.84 -6.59
C PRO A 140 -17.59 -6.39 -5.28
N PHE A 141 -16.58 -7.26 -5.38
CA PHE A 141 -16.06 -7.98 -4.24
C PHE A 141 -15.04 -7.13 -3.50
N MET A 142 -15.18 -7.08 -2.17
CA MET A 142 -14.18 -6.48 -1.29
C MET A 142 -13.10 -7.50 -0.99
N THR A 143 -11.86 -7.14 -1.27
CA THR A 143 -10.70 -7.96 -0.90
C THR A 143 -9.92 -7.24 0.18
N ASN A 144 -9.71 -7.92 1.30
CA ASN A 144 -8.87 -7.41 2.39
C ASN A 144 -7.51 -8.08 2.31
N MET A 145 -6.46 -7.29 2.41
CA MET A 145 -5.07 -7.73 2.39
C MET A 145 -4.34 -7.11 3.57
N GLU A 146 -3.53 -7.89 4.25
CA GLU A 146 -2.78 -7.42 5.40
C GLU A 146 -1.31 -7.81 5.29
N ALA A 147 -0.41 -6.88 5.61
CA ALA A 147 1.02 -7.13 5.59
C ALA A 147 1.70 -6.47 6.78
N THR A 148 2.68 -7.18 7.38
CA THR A 148 3.58 -6.59 8.36
C THR A 148 5.00 -6.63 7.84
N ILE A 149 5.64 -5.46 7.88
CA ILE A 149 7.05 -5.26 7.52
C ILE A 149 7.81 -4.68 8.70
N GLU A 150 9.12 -4.81 8.62
CA GLU A 150 10.04 -4.19 9.55
C GLU A 150 10.87 -3.16 8.79
N ILE A 151 11.00 -1.97 9.38
CA ILE A 151 11.86 -0.90 8.88
C ILE A 151 12.97 -0.72 9.90
N ASN A 152 14.21 -0.86 9.42
CA ASN A 152 15.40 -0.64 10.21
C ASN A 152 16.15 0.56 9.63
N GLY A 153 16.62 1.45 10.50
CA GLY A 153 17.40 2.60 10.08
C GLY A 153 18.29 3.11 11.21
N GLY A 154 19.11 4.10 10.91
CA GLY A 154 19.99 4.74 11.88
C GLY A 154 20.16 6.22 11.60
N ARG A 155 20.74 6.93 12.56
CA ARG A 155 21.12 8.33 12.42
C ARG A 155 22.09 8.42 11.24
N SER A 156 21.66 9.02 10.13
CA SER A 156 22.58 9.32 9.04
C SER A 156 23.69 10.19 9.62
N GLY A 157 24.93 9.72 9.54
CA GLY A 157 26.10 10.54 9.84
C GLY A 157 26.07 11.77 8.94
N SER A 158 26.32 12.92 9.57
CA SER A 158 26.52 14.24 8.94
C SER A 158 27.44 14.19 7.72
#